data_AF-A0A1B1AKZ4-F1
#
_entry.id   AF-A0A1B1AKZ4-F1
#
_cell.length_a   1.000
_cell.length_b   1.000
_cell.length_c   1.000
_cell.angle_alpha   90.00
_cell.angle_beta   90.00
_cell.angle_gamma   90.00
#
_symmetry.space_group_name_H-M   'P 1'
#
loop_
_entity.id
_entity.type
_entity.pdbx_description
1 polymer ?
#
loop_
_entity_poly.entity_id
_entity_poly.type
_entity_poly.pdbx_seq_one_letter_code
_entity_poly.pdbx_strand_id
1 'polypeptide(L)'
;MTANVADFGSAALSAFARAAGLLALAVGAALAFVFAFAAALVVGVMIAGAAVAMRIWPRRKAAVAAGPVVLDAHRTPQGWVVESAAKRK
;
A
#
# COMPACT_ATOMS: atom_id res chain seq x y z
N MET A 1 57.69 -14.40 16.12
CA MET A 1 56.54 -13.76 15.44
C MET A 1 56.55 -12.30 15.85
N THR A 2 57.18 -11.43 15.07
CA THR A 2 57.33 -10.00 15.37
C THR A 2 56.17 -9.25 14.73
N ALA A 3 55.17 -8.86 15.52
CA ALA A 3 54.10 -8.00 15.04
C ALA A 3 54.67 -6.61 14.79
N ASN A 4 54.62 -6.13 13.54
CA ASN A 4 55.12 -4.81 13.19
C ASN A 4 54.05 -3.76 13.52
N VAL A 5 54.48 -2.54 13.85
CA VAL A 5 53.58 -1.39 14.12
C VAL A 5 52.60 -1.14 12.96
N ALA A 6 53.01 -1.47 11.73
CA ALA A 6 52.17 -1.41 10.54
C ALA A 6 50.96 -2.35 10.59
N ASP A 7 51.06 -3.52 11.22
CA ASP A 7 49.98 -4.51 11.31
C ASP A 7 48.86 -4.00 12.24
N PHE A 8 49.24 -3.33 13.33
CA PHE A 8 48.29 -2.69 14.24
C PHE A 8 47.57 -1.50 13.58
N GLY A 9 48.28 -0.70 12.80
CA GLY A 9 47.70 0.41 12.03
C GLY A 9 46.68 -0.07 10.99
N SER A 10 47.00 -1.14 10.27
CA SER A 10 46.09 -1.75 9.28
C SER A 10 44.84 -2.36 9.92
N ALA A 11 45.01 -3.07 11.05
CA ALA A 11 43.89 -3.61 11.82
C ALA A 11 42.97 -2.51 12.36
N ALA A 12 43.53 -1.44 12.91
CA ALA A 12 42.76 -0.30 13.41
C ALA A 12 42.00 0.43 12.28
N LEU A 13 42.66 0.66 11.14
CA LEU A 13 42.05 1.34 9.99
C LEU A 13 40.92 0.50 9.38
N SER A 14 41.11 -0.81 9.22
CA SER A 14 40.07 -1.70 8.69
C SER A 14 38.87 -1.83 9.64
N ALA A 15 39.11 -1.88 10.95
CA ALA A 15 38.05 -1.85 11.96
C ALA A 15 37.28 -0.52 11.92
N PHE A 16 37.98 0.61 11.81
CA PHE A 16 37.35 1.91 11.68
C PHE A 16 36.52 2.03 10.40
N ALA A 17 37.06 1.59 9.25
CA ALA A 17 36.33 1.60 7.98
C ALA A 17 35.05 0.76 8.03
N ARG A 18 35.09 -0.41 8.67
CA ARG A 18 33.89 -1.22 8.91
C ARG A 18 32.90 -0.54 9.83
N ALA A 19 33.36 0.06 10.92
CA ALA A 19 32.50 0.80 11.85
C ALA A 19 31.83 2.00 11.17
N ALA A 20 32.58 2.76 10.36
CA ALA A 20 32.05 3.85 9.55
C ALA A 20 31.02 3.36 8.52
N GLY A 21 31.29 2.23 7.87
CA GLY A 21 30.35 1.58 6.95
C GLY A 21 29.05 1.16 7.64
N LEU A 22 29.13 0.55 8.83
CA LEU A 22 27.95 0.19 9.62
C LEU A 22 27.15 1.42 10.07
N LEU A 23 27.85 2.50 10.46
CA LEU A 23 27.20 3.74 10.84
C LEU A 23 26.48 4.39 9.65
N ALA A 24 27.11 4.41 8.47
CA ALA A 24 26.47 4.88 7.24
C ALA A 24 25.23 4.06 6.89
N LEU A 25 25.30 2.72 7.02
CA LEU A 25 24.17 1.83 6.79
C LEU A 25 23.03 2.09 7.78
N ALA A 26 23.35 2.25 9.07
CA ALA A 26 22.36 2.54 10.11
C ALA A 26 21.65 3.87 9.85
N VAL A 27 22.39 4.91 9.48
CA VAL A 27 21.83 6.22 9.11
C VAL A 27 20.94 6.10 7.87
N GLY A 28 21.39 5.39 6.83
CA GLY A 28 20.59 5.15 5.62
C GLY A 28 19.29 4.40 5.92
N ALA A 29 19.35 3.38 6.78
CA ALA A 29 18.17 2.65 7.22
C ALA A 29 17.19 3.54 7.99
N ALA A 30 17.68 4.36 8.92
CA ALA A 30 16.85 5.31 9.65
C ALA A 30 16.13 6.30 8.70
N LEU A 31 16.85 6.85 7.72
CA LEU A 31 16.25 7.72 6.70
C LEU A 31 15.18 7.01 5.86
N ALA A 32 15.44 5.77 5.45
CA ALA A 32 14.47 4.95 4.73
C ALA A 32 13.19 4.70 5.56
N PHE A 33 13.33 4.43 6.87
CA PHE A 33 12.18 4.28 7.77
C PHE A 33 11.38 5.57 7.93
N VAL A 34 12.03 6.72 8.04
CA VAL A 34 11.34 8.02 8.10
C VAL A 34 10.54 8.26 6.82
N PHE A 35 11.13 7.98 5.66
CA PHE A 35 10.44 8.09 4.38
C PHE A 35 9.26 7.12 4.27
N ALA A 36 9.45 5.85 4.63
CA ALA A 36 8.41 4.83 4.63
C ALA A 36 7.25 5.20 5.57
N PHE A 37 7.56 5.76 6.74
CA PHE A 37 6.56 6.24 7.69
C PHE A 37 5.75 7.40 7.11
N ALA A 38 6.40 8.39 6.48
CA ALA A 38 5.70 9.48 5.81
C ALA A 38 4.78 8.98 4.69
N ALA A 39 5.27 8.04 3.86
CA ALA A 39 4.47 7.41 2.81
C ALA A 39 3.26 6.67 3.41
N ALA A 40 3.46 5.93 4.51
CA ALA A 40 2.38 5.22 5.21
C ALA A 40 1.33 6.18 5.77
N LEU A 41 1.72 7.36 6.28
CA LEU A 41 0.76 8.39 6.71
C LEU A 41 -0.06 8.92 5.53
N VAL A 42 0.57 9.23 4.40
CA VAL A 42 -0.14 9.71 3.20
C VAL A 42 -1.14 8.67 2.71
N VAL A 43 -0.71 7.43 2.54
CA VAL A 43 -1.57 6.32 2.12
C VAL A 43 -2.66 6.05 3.15
N GLY A 44 -2.33 6.07 4.44
CA GLY A 44 -3.26 5.88 5.53
C GLY A 44 -4.36 6.94 5.56
N VAL A 45 -4.00 8.21 5.41
CA VAL A 45 -4.96 9.33 5.30
C VAL A 45 -5.82 9.18 4.05
N MET A 46 -5.25 8.77 2.92
CA MET A 46 -6.00 8.54 1.70
C MET A 46 -7.05 7.42 1.87
N ILE A 47 -6.66 6.29 2.49
CA ILE A 47 -7.55 5.18 2.78
C ILE A 47 -8.62 5.59 3.80
N ALA A 48 -8.24 6.27 4.87
CA ALA A 48 -9.18 6.77 5.88
C ALA A 48 -10.18 7.76 5.26
N GLY A 49 -9.71 8.67 4.40
CA GLY A 49 -10.55 9.60 3.65
C GLY A 49 -11.52 8.87 2.72
N ALA A 50 -11.07 7.84 2.01
CA ALA A 50 -11.94 7.00 1.18
C ALA A 50 -13.00 6.27 2.02
N ALA A 51 -12.60 5.71 3.17
CA ALA A 51 -13.53 5.03 4.07
C ALA A 51 -14.59 5.99 4.65
N VAL A 52 -14.17 7.20 5.05
CA VAL A 52 -15.09 8.25 5.52
C VAL A 52 -16.03 8.69 4.39
N ALA A 53 -15.50 8.91 3.18
CA ALA A 53 -16.32 9.26 2.02
C ALA A 53 -17.36 8.17 1.73
N MET A 54 -16.97 6.89 1.74
CA MET A 54 -17.89 5.75 1.56
C MET A 54 -18.92 5.63 2.69
N ARG A 55 -18.54 5.97 3.93
CA ARG A 55 -19.45 5.96 5.08
C ARG A 55 -20.51 7.06 4.99
N ILE A 56 -20.15 8.22 4.46
CA ILE A 56 -21.07 9.37 4.30
C ILE A 56 -21.86 9.25 2.99
N TRP A 57 -21.35 8.53 1.98
CA TRP A 57 -22.08 8.33 0.74
C TRP A 57 -23.35 7.48 0.97
N PRO A 58 -24.53 7.94 0.56
CA PRO A 58 -25.72 7.12 0.64
C PRO A 58 -25.54 5.91 -0.28
N ARG A 59 -25.65 4.71 0.30
CA ARG A 59 -25.58 3.37 -0.31
C ARG A 59 -26.35 3.19 -1.64
N ARG A 60 -27.18 4.15 -2.03
CA ARG A 60 -27.95 4.14 -3.29
C ARG A 60 -27.09 4.33 -4.55
N LYS A 61 -25.95 5.03 -4.52
CA LYS A 61 -25.16 5.26 -5.75
C LYS A 61 -24.24 4.11 -6.15
N ALA A 62 -23.76 3.30 -5.20
CA ALA A 62 -22.96 2.12 -5.51
C ALA A 62 -23.79 0.99 -6.16
N ALA A 63 -25.10 0.92 -5.85
CA ALA A 63 -26.03 0.02 -6.53
C ALA A 63 -26.30 0.40 -8.00
N VAL A 64 -26.06 1.66 -8.39
CA VAL A 64 -26.17 2.10 -9.80
C VAL A 64 -24.95 1.69 -10.62
N ALA A 65 -23.79 1.48 -9.99
CA ALA A 65 -22.56 1.06 -10.67
C ALA A 65 -22.28 -0.47 -10.61
N ALA A 66 -22.90 -1.21 -9.68
CA ALA A 66 -22.60 -2.62 -9.43
C ALA A 66 -23.81 -3.50 -9.07
N GLY A 67 -25.04 -3.07 -9.36
CA GLY A 67 -26.25 -3.90 -9.24
C GLY A 67 -26.67 -4.47 -10.60
N PRO A 68 -27.34 -5.65 -10.65
CA PRO A 68 -27.90 -6.15 -11.90
C PRO A 68 -28.83 -5.08 -12.46
N VAL A 69 -28.44 -4.50 -13.60
CA VAL A 69 -29.33 -3.64 -14.38
C VAL A 69 -30.47 -4.54 -14.82
N VAL A 70 -31.63 -4.42 -14.17
CA VAL A 70 -32.87 -4.95 -14.72
C VAL A 70 -33.12 -4.12 -15.97
N LEU A 71 -32.62 -4.63 -17.10
CA LEU A 71 -32.99 -4.13 -18.41
C LEU A 71 -34.50 -4.34 -18.51
N ASP A 72 -35.24 -3.25 -18.50
CA ASP A 72 -36.69 -3.26 -18.65
C ASP A 72 -37.00 -3.78 -20.06
N ALA A 73 -37.22 -5.09 -20.16
CA ALA A 73 -37.40 -5.81 -21.42
C ALA A 73 -38.71 -5.44 -22.15
N HIS A 74 -39.54 -4.58 -21.54
CA HIS A 74 -40.79 -4.10 -22.11
C HIS A 74 -40.63 -3.19 -23.34
N ARG A 75 -39.40 -2.81 -23.73
CA ARG A 75 -39.14 -1.93 -24.87
C ARG A 75 -38.34 -2.54 -26.03
N THR A 76 -38.09 -3.85 -26.06
CA THR A 76 -37.57 -4.49 -27.27
C THR A 76 -38.73 -4.99 -28.15
N PRO A 77 -38.83 -4.60 -29.44
CA PRO A 77 -39.89 -5.04 -30.35
C PRO A 77 -39.93 -6.57 -30.60
N GLN A 78 -38.89 -7.28 -30.18
CA GLN A 78 -38.70 -8.72 -30.33
C GLN A 78 -38.57 -9.28 -28.91
N GLY A 79 -39.67 -9.82 -28.37
CA GLY A 79 -39.84 -10.17 -26.96
C GLY A 79 -38.71 -11.04 -26.41
N TRP A 80 -37.79 -10.42 -25.68
CA TRP A 80 -36.73 -11.13 -24.98
C TRP A 80 -37.18 -11.39 -23.55
N VAL A 81 -37.40 -12.65 -23.20
CA VAL A 81 -37.72 -13.07 -21.83
C VAL A 81 -36.42 -13.16 -21.05
N VAL A 82 -36.29 -12.38 -19.98
CA VAL A 82 -35.18 -12.50 -19.02
C VAL A 82 -35.71 -13.19 -17.78
N GLU A 83 -35.18 -14.38 -17.49
CA GLU A 83 -35.50 -15.14 -16.28
C GLU A 83 -34.97 -14.37 -15.06
N SER A 84 -35.89 -13.80 -14.26
CA SER A 84 -35.53 -13.21 -12.97
C SER A 84 -35.56 -14.31 -11.91
N ALA A 85 -34.39 -14.60 -11.31
CA ALA A 85 -34.30 -15.49 -10.16
C ALA A 85 -35.05 -14.85 -8.98
N ALA A 86 -36.24 -15.37 -8.68
CA ALA A 86 -37.08 -14.91 -7.57
C ALA A 86 -36.34 -15.07 -6.24
N LYS A 87 -35.94 -13.95 -5.62
CA LYS A 87 -35.41 -13.94 -4.26
C LYS A 87 -36.60 -14.06 -3.28
N ARG A 88 -36.70 -15.23 -2.64
CA ARG A 88 -37.72 -15.56 -1.64
C ARG A 88 -37.59 -14.62 -0.41
N LYS A 89 -38.74 -14.16 0.10
CA LYS A 89 -38.92 -13.24 1.24
C LYS A 89 -38.20 -13.71 2.50
#